data_AF-A0ABD2JL72-F1
#
_entry.id   AF-A0ABD2JL72-F1
#
_cell.length_a   1.000
_cell.length_b   1.000
_cell.length_c   1.000
_cell.angle_alpha   90.00
_cell.angle_beta   90.00
_cell.angle_gamma   90.00
#
_symmetry.space_group_name_H-M   'P 1'
#
loop_
_entity.id
_entity.type
_entity.pdbx_description
1 polymer ?
#
loop_
_entity_poly.entity_id
_entity_poly.type
_entity_poly.pdbx_seq_one_letter_code
_entity_poly.pdbx_strand_id
1 'polypeptide(L)'
;MNVPEFSQTAAGAMTMFYRGRRYYQQRVLRNKTTWRCIFVRTCSGTAVSFTNGRARAVNPHSCQAAIQNIEHSLVIIKPESVRLQFSGRIIAAFEAAGLRKVATKMVRATRRQILAHYPRANDQLVRYMVSGPINCVVFRGVDAIRTIRRMLGANLPSPPAGTIRHDYRNEVVIGRRADTVCHASDSQDEAERETSIWFIDEEIVD
;
A
#
# COMPACT_ATOMS: atom_id res chain seq x y z
N MET A 1 -11.40 42.23 -15.99
CA MET A 1 -10.70 40.97 -15.67
C MET A 1 -11.54 40.23 -14.64
N ASN A 2 -11.94 38.97 -14.89
CA ASN A 2 -12.67 38.19 -13.88
C ASN A 2 -11.67 37.64 -12.87
N VAL A 3 -11.49 38.36 -11.76
CA VAL A 3 -10.61 37.96 -10.67
C VAL A 3 -11.39 36.97 -9.78
N PRO A 4 -10.79 35.85 -9.34
CA PRO A 4 -11.46 34.93 -8.43
C PRO A 4 -11.64 35.57 -7.05
N GLU A 5 -12.80 35.37 -6.44
CA GLU A 5 -13.06 35.73 -5.05
C GLU A 5 -12.95 34.49 -4.16
N PHE A 6 -12.35 34.64 -2.98
CA PHE A 6 -12.13 33.55 -2.03
C PHE A 6 -12.85 33.83 -0.71
N SER A 7 -13.51 32.81 -0.16
CA SER A 7 -14.07 32.84 1.19
C SER A 7 -13.64 31.61 1.97
N GLN A 8 -13.26 31.78 3.24
CA GLN A 8 -12.98 30.66 4.14
C GLN A 8 -14.28 30.21 4.82
N THR A 9 -14.48 28.90 4.92
CA THR A 9 -15.57 28.32 5.71
C THR A 9 -15.09 28.01 7.13
N ALA A 10 -16.03 27.89 8.08
CA ALA A 10 -15.74 27.63 9.50
C ALA A 10 -14.94 26.32 9.76
N ALA A 11 -14.90 25.40 8.80
CA ALA A 11 -14.11 24.16 8.85
C ALA A 11 -12.71 24.27 8.20
N GLY A 12 -12.24 25.47 7.87
CA GLY A 12 -10.94 25.69 7.24
C GLY A 12 -10.87 25.40 5.73
N ALA A 13 -11.97 24.97 5.10
CA ALA A 13 -12.03 24.76 3.66
C ALA A 13 -12.24 26.08 2.91
N MET A 14 -11.39 26.37 1.92
CA MET A 14 -11.49 27.58 1.08
C MET A 14 -12.48 27.36 -0.05
N THR A 15 -13.43 28.27 -0.21
CA THR A 15 -14.38 28.29 -1.34
C THR A 15 -13.96 29.39 -2.30
N MET A 16 -13.97 29.10 -3.60
CA MET A 16 -13.65 30.08 -4.64
C MET A 16 -14.86 30.32 -5.52
N PHE A 17 -15.16 31.59 -5.79
CA PHE A 17 -16.11 32.00 -6.80
C PHE A 17 -15.37 32.48 -8.04
N TYR A 18 -15.69 31.90 -9.19
CA TYR A 18 -15.12 32.30 -10.48
C TYR A 18 -16.18 32.23 -11.58
N ARG A 19 -16.37 33.32 -12.32
CA ARG A 19 -17.40 33.46 -13.38
C ARG A 19 -18.81 33.05 -12.90
N GLY A 20 -19.21 33.51 -11.72
CA GLY A 20 -20.53 33.23 -11.14
C GLY A 20 -20.75 31.78 -10.69
N ARG A 21 -19.69 30.95 -10.65
CA ARG A 21 -19.75 29.55 -10.21
C ARG A 21 -18.98 29.36 -8.92
N ARG A 22 -19.55 28.58 -8.00
CA ARG A 22 -18.92 28.16 -6.75
C ARG A 22 -18.05 26.93 -6.99
N TYR A 23 -16.81 26.98 -6.54
CA TYR A 23 -15.84 25.90 -6.56
C TYR A 23 -15.35 25.63 -5.14
N TYR A 24 -15.17 24.37 -4.81
CA TYR A 24 -14.68 23.96 -3.49
C TYR A 24 -13.21 23.56 -3.59
N GLN A 25 -12.39 24.03 -2.65
CA GLN A 25 -10.99 23.61 -2.56
C GLN A 25 -10.94 22.17 -2.07
N GLN A 26 -10.40 21.27 -2.89
CA GLN A 26 -10.16 19.89 -2.48
C GLN A 26 -8.71 19.69 -2.00
N ARG A 27 -7.74 20.45 -2.53
CA ARG A 27 -6.31 20.25 -2.21
C ARG A 27 -5.43 21.46 -2.53
N VAL A 28 -4.44 21.73 -1.66
CA VAL A 28 -3.27 22.58 -1.95
C VAL A 28 -2.09 21.67 -2.27
N LEU A 29 -1.54 21.76 -3.49
CA LEU A 29 -0.29 21.11 -3.84
C LEU A 29 0.84 22.12 -3.63
N ARG A 30 1.64 21.93 -2.57
CA ARG A 30 2.88 22.68 -2.36
C ARG A 30 4.00 22.02 -3.16
N ASN A 31 4.57 22.74 -4.12
CA ASN A 31 5.92 22.46 -4.61
C ASN A 31 6.80 23.67 -4.30
N LYS A 32 8.10 23.46 -4.05
CA LYS A 32 9.04 24.39 -3.38
C LYS A 32 9.16 25.81 -3.98
N THR A 33 8.58 26.05 -5.16
CA THR A 33 8.64 27.35 -5.86
C THR A 33 7.29 27.86 -6.38
N THR A 34 6.18 27.12 -6.27
CA THR A 34 4.86 27.59 -6.74
C THR A 34 3.70 27.04 -5.91
N TRP A 35 2.73 27.91 -5.63
CA TRP A 35 1.45 27.54 -5.05
C TRP A 35 0.51 27.05 -6.17
N ARG A 36 0.12 25.77 -6.12
CA ARG A 36 -0.92 25.21 -6.99
C ARG A 36 -2.13 24.83 -6.15
N CYS A 37 -3.19 25.61 -6.26
CA CYS A 37 -4.48 25.25 -5.69
C CYS A 37 -5.36 24.66 -6.79
N ILE A 38 -5.92 23.47 -6.54
CA ILE A 38 -6.88 22.84 -7.45
C ILE A 38 -8.26 22.97 -6.80
N PHE A 39 -9.18 23.58 -7.53
CA PHE A 39 -10.56 23.77 -7.12
C PHE A 39 -11.47 22.96 -8.06
N VAL A 40 -12.46 22.27 -7.49
CA VAL A 40 -13.36 21.41 -8.26
C VAL A 40 -14.79 21.90 -8.10
N ARG A 41 -15.55 21.90 -9.20
CA ARG A 41 -17.00 22.15 -9.17
C ARG A 41 -17.72 20.84 -8.91
N THR A 42 -18.47 20.77 -7.82
CA THR A 42 -19.36 19.62 -7.56
C THR A 42 -20.61 19.70 -8.44
N CYS A 43 -21.13 18.52 -8.81
CA CYS A 43 -22.24 18.21 -9.73
C CYS A 43 -21.95 18.03 -11.24
N SER A 44 -20.79 18.43 -11.80
CA SER A 44 -20.47 18.11 -13.22
C SER A 44 -18.97 17.97 -13.54
N GLY A 45 -18.11 17.78 -12.54
CA GLY A 45 -16.72 17.32 -12.72
C GLY A 45 -15.72 18.31 -13.32
N THR A 46 -16.02 19.61 -13.47
CA THR A 46 -15.03 20.54 -14.01
C THR A 46 -14.00 20.93 -12.94
N ALA A 47 -12.75 20.48 -13.11
CA ALA A 47 -11.61 20.89 -12.28
C ALA A 47 -10.92 22.13 -12.86
N VAL A 48 -10.49 23.05 -11.99
CA VAL A 48 -9.76 24.26 -12.37
C VAL A 48 -8.53 24.39 -11.48
N SER A 49 -7.35 24.53 -12.10
CA SER A 49 -6.10 24.80 -11.39
C SER A 49 -5.81 26.30 -11.40
N PHE A 50 -5.26 26.79 -10.28
CA PHE A 50 -4.80 28.16 -10.15
C PHE A 50 -3.30 28.20 -9.90
N THR A 51 -2.61 28.94 -10.75
CA THR A 51 -1.17 29.25 -10.64
C THR A 51 -0.98 30.74 -10.85
N ASN A 52 -0.36 31.43 -9.90
CA ASN A 52 -0.04 32.86 -9.98
C ASN A 52 -1.21 33.73 -10.48
N GLY A 53 -2.39 33.55 -9.87
CA GLY A 53 -3.60 34.34 -10.20
C GLY A 53 -4.31 33.97 -11.51
N ARG A 54 -3.85 32.96 -12.25
CA ARG A 54 -4.50 32.51 -13.50
C ARG A 54 -5.24 31.18 -13.33
N ALA A 55 -6.49 31.16 -13.78
CA ALA A 55 -7.34 29.97 -13.83
C ALA A 55 -7.07 29.18 -15.13
N ARG A 56 -6.80 27.87 -15.03
CA ARG A 56 -6.75 26.97 -16.19
C ARG A 56 -7.66 25.76 -15.97
N ALA A 57 -8.52 25.47 -16.94
CA ALA A 57 -9.31 24.26 -16.94
C ALA A 57 -8.38 23.03 -16.97
N VAL A 58 -8.65 22.08 -16.09
CA VAL A 58 -7.91 20.82 -16.01
C VAL A 58 -8.88 19.69 -16.32
N ASN A 59 -8.38 18.67 -17.01
CA ASN A 59 -9.18 17.47 -17.21
C ASN A 59 -9.43 16.81 -15.83
N PRO A 60 -10.69 16.55 -15.43
CA PRO A 60 -10.96 15.82 -14.18
C PRO A 60 -10.25 14.46 -14.13
N HIS A 61 -10.10 13.79 -15.27
CA HIS A 61 -9.35 12.52 -15.35
C HIS A 61 -7.85 12.70 -15.07
N SER A 62 -7.25 13.86 -15.39
CA SER A 62 -5.86 14.15 -14.98
C SER A 62 -5.74 14.52 -13.49
N CYS A 63 -6.85 14.86 -12.83
CA CYS A 63 -6.91 15.07 -11.38
C CYS A 63 -7.19 13.77 -10.60
N GLN A 64 -7.87 12.80 -11.22
CA GLN A 64 -8.10 11.46 -10.67
C GLN A 64 -6.78 10.69 -10.43
N ALA A 65 -5.73 10.99 -11.21
CA ALA A 65 -4.43 10.34 -11.15
C ALA A 65 -3.58 10.64 -9.89
N ALA A 66 -4.12 11.31 -8.88
CA ALA A 66 -3.35 11.65 -7.67
C ALA A 66 -4.14 11.58 -6.35
N ILE A 67 -5.24 10.83 -6.28
CA ILE A 67 -5.60 10.20 -5.01
C ILE A 67 -4.63 9.02 -4.89
N GLN A 68 -3.46 9.28 -4.32
CA GLN A 68 -2.50 8.24 -4.01
C GLN A 68 -3.19 7.39 -2.94
N ASN A 69 -3.71 6.21 -3.30
CA ASN A 69 -4.35 5.31 -2.34
C ASN A 69 -3.24 4.81 -1.42
N ILE A 70 -3.20 5.35 -0.21
CA ILE A 70 -2.26 4.90 0.80
C ILE A 70 -2.85 3.63 1.38
N GLU A 71 -2.27 2.51 0.98
CA GLU A 71 -2.73 1.18 1.35
C GLU A 71 -1.81 0.61 2.43
N HIS A 72 -2.37 -0.29 3.23
CA HIS A 72 -1.61 -1.17 4.09
C HIS A 72 -1.61 -2.57 3.48
N SER A 73 -0.51 -3.29 3.63
CA SER A 73 -0.41 -4.66 3.15
C SER A 73 0.42 -5.48 4.12
N LEU A 74 -0.10 -6.66 4.46
CA LEU A 74 0.60 -7.62 5.28
C LEU A 74 1.52 -8.47 4.40
N VAL A 75 2.77 -8.60 4.84
CA VAL A 75 3.75 -9.54 4.32
C VAL A 75 4.11 -10.52 5.42
N ILE A 76 3.97 -11.82 5.16
CA ILE A 76 4.44 -12.87 6.07
C ILE A 76 5.64 -13.56 5.44
N ILE A 77 6.78 -13.41 6.09
CA ILE A 77 8.01 -14.13 5.77
C ILE A 77 7.90 -15.51 6.41
N LYS A 78 7.84 -16.54 5.58
CA LYS A 78 7.52 -17.92 5.98
C LYS A 78 8.68 -18.57 6.75
N PRO A 79 8.45 -19.70 7.45
CA PRO A 79 9.43 -20.27 8.37
C PRO A 79 10.79 -20.58 7.75
N GLU A 80 10.80 -21.03 6.49
CA GLU A 80 12.05 -21.35 5.80
C GLU A 80 12.89 -20.10 5.50
N SER A 81 12.27 -19.03 5.00
CA SER A 81 12.95 -17.74 4.77
C SER A 81 13.50 -17.13 6.06
N VAL A 82 12.79 -17.30 7.17
CA VAL A 82 13.28 -16.89 8.49
C VAL A 82 14.48 -17.74 8.91
N ARG A 83 14.39 -19.06 8.75
CA ARG A 83 15.49 -20.00 9.07
C ARG A 83 16.76 -19.70 8.26
N LEU A 84 16.60 -19.38 6.98
CA LEU A 84 17.70 -19.03 6.07
C LEU A 84 18.17 -17.57 6.23
N GLN A 85 17.65 -16.82 7.21
CA GLN A 85 18.04 -15.44 7.52
C GLN A 85 17.76 -14.43 6.39
N PHE A 86 16.74 -14.66 5.56
CA PHE A 86 16.38 -13.75 4.47
C PHE A 86 15.51 -12.58 4.90
N SER A 87 14.98 -12.59 6.13
CA SER A 87 14.01 -11.58 6.59
C SER A 87 14.52 -10.15 6.43
N GLY A 88 15.76 -9.88 6.83
CA GLY A 88 16.35 -8.53 6.73
C GLY A 88 16.44 -8.04 5.28
N ARG A 89 16.90 -8.90 4.36
CA ARG A 89 17.03 -8.57 2.94
C ARG A 89 15.68 -8.32 2.28
N ILE A 90 14.67 -9.13 2.61
CA ILE A 90 13.31 -8.99 2.09
C ILE A 90 12.68 -7.68 2.56
N ILE A 91 12.80 -7.37 3.86
CA ILE A 91 12.28 -6.11 4.42
C ILE A 91 12.99 -4.92 3.78
N ALA A 92 14.33 -4.96 3.69
CA ALA A 92 15.12 -3.90 3.09
C ALA A 92 14.75 -3.66 1.62
N ALA A 93 14.42 -4.70 0.86
CA ALA A 93 13.95 -4.56 -0.52
C ALA A 93 12.66 -3.73 -0.58
N PHE A 94 11.66 -4.03 0.25
CA PHE A 94 10.40 -3.27 0.30
C PHE A 94 10.61 -1.83 0.78
N GLU A 95 11.47 -1.60 1.78
CA GLU A 95 11.84 -0.27 2.24
C GLU A 95 12.52 0.54 1.13
N ALA A 96 13.43 -0.07 0.38
CA ALA A 96 14.11 0.55 -0.77
C ALA A 96 13.14 0.90 -1.92
N ALA A 97 12.00 0.21 -2.02
CA ALA A 97 10.93 0.53 -2.96
C ALA A 97 10.03 1.69 -2.49
N GLY A 98 10.34 2.31 -1.34
CA GLY A 98 9.61 3.46 -0.80
C GLY A 98 8.40 3.07 0.07
N LEU A 99 8.29 1.80 0.47
CA LEU A 99 7.26 1.36 1.41
C LEU A 99 7.73 1.61 2.84
N ARG A 100 6.86 2.18 3.66
CA ARG A 100 7.13 2.39 5.08
C ARG A 100 6.68 1.17 5.87
N LYS A 101 7.57 0.60 6.68
CA LYS A 101 7.21 -0.41 7.67
C LYS A 101 6.48 0.27 8.85
N VAL A 102 5.26 -0.15 9.14
CA VAL A 102 4.41 0.41 10.22
C VAL A 102 4.19 -0.56 11.38
N ALA A 103 4.37 -1.87 11.16
CA ALA A 103 4.39 -2.89 12.20
C ALA A 103 5.30 -4.06 11.80
N THR A 104 5.92 -4.73 12.77
CA THR A 104 6.74 -5.92 12.54
C THR A 104 6.78 -6.79 13.78
N LYS A 105 6.62 -8.11 13.64
CA LYS A 105 6.84 -9.06 14.73
C LYS A 105 7.19 -10.46 14.26
N MET A 106 8.10 -11.08 15.02
CA MET A 106 8.44 -12.49 14.87
C MET A 106 7.62 -13.33 15.84
N VAL A 107 6.90 -14.32 15.33
CA VAL A 107 5.97 -15.13 16.12
C VAL A 107 6.08 -16.61 15.75
N ARG A 108 5.80 -17.48 16.71
CA ARG A 108 5.47 -18.88 16.42
C ARG A 108 3.95 -18.97 16.25
N ALA A 109 3.51 -19.19 15.02
CA ALA A 109 2.09 -19.21 14.70
C ALA A 109 1.40 -20.43 15.31
N THR A 110 0.21 -20.23 15.88
CA THR A 110 -0.66 -21.33 16.30
C THR A 110 -1.44 -21.87 15.10
N ARG A 111 -1.85 -23.14 15.16
CA ARG A 111 -2.74 -23.74 14.16
C ARG A 111 -4.02 -22.92 13.94
N ARG A 112 -4.59 -22.38 15.01
CA ARG A 112 -5.78 -21.51 14.95
C ARG A 112 -5.52 -20.24 14.14
N GLN A 113 -4.40 -19.55 14.37
CA GLN A 113 -4.03 -18.35 13.60
C GLN A 113 -3.81 -18.68 12.12
N ILE A 114 -3.15 -19.80 11.81
CA ILE A 114 -2.93 -20.20 10.41
C ILE A 114 -4.24 -20.54 9.69
N LEU A 115 -5.19 -21.20 10.37
CA LEU A 115 -6.51 -21.48 9.79
C LEU A 115 -7.37 -20.22 9.65
N ALA A 116 -7.22 -19.24 10.56
CA ALA A 116 -7.86 -17.93 10.40
C ALA A 116 -7.28 -17.17 9.19
N HIS A 117 -5.95 -17.23 9.00
CA HIS A 117 -5.26 -16.58 7.89
C HIS A 117 -5.55 -17.27 6.55
N TYR A 118 -5.52 -18.61 6.52
CA TYR A 118 -5.81 -19.43 5.35
C TYR A 118 -6.99 -20.37 5.65
N PRO A 119 -8.25 -19.90 5.49
CA PRO A 119 -9.44 -20.72 5.77
C PRO A 119 -9.52 -22.00 4.94
N ARG A 120 -8.87 -22.02 3.78
CA ARG A 120 -8.81 -23.16 2.84
C ARG A 120 -7.46 -23.90 2.88
N ALA A 121 -6.62 -23.67 3.90
CA ALA A 121 -5.35 -24.37 4.02
C ALA A 121 -5.54 -25.87 4.21
N ASN A 122 -4.78 -26.66 3.45
CA ASN A 122 -4.66 -28.08 3.72
C ASN A 122 -3.74 -28.33 4.93
N ASP A 123 -3.79 -29.55 5.44
CA ASP A 123 -3.09 -29.93 6.66
C ASP A 123 -1.55 -29.84 6.51
N GLN A 124 -1.04 -30.01 5.30
CA GLN A 124 0.38 -29.86 4.98
C GLN A 124 0.84 -28.40 5.09
N LEU A 125 0.08 -27.45 4.57
CA LEU A 125 0.37 -26.01 4.68
C LEU A 125 0.34 -25.56 6.14
N VAL A 126 -0.65 -26.05 6.90
CA VAL A 126 -0.75 -25.77 8.34
C VAL A 126 0.51 -26.28 9.05
N ARG A 127 0.87 -27.55 8.85
CA ARG A 127 2.09 -28.13 9.45
C ARG A 127 3.35 -27.37 9.07
N TYR A 128 3.46 -26.93 7.81
CA TYR A 128 4.59 -26.14 7.35
C TYR A 128 4.66 -24.78 8.07
N MET A 129 3.56 -24.03 8.12
CA MET A 129 3.54 -22.70 8.73
C MET A 129 3.79 -22.72 10.25
N VAL A 130 3.40 -23.80 10.95
CA VAL A 130 3.67 -23.98 12.39
C VAL A 130 5.03 -24.63 12.69
N SER A 131 5.78 -25.07 11.67
CA SER A 131 7.06 -25.78 11.86
C SER A 131 8.19 -24.91 12.41
N GLY A 132 8.05 -23.59 12.36
CA GLY A 132 9.07 -22.65 12.81
C GLY A 132 8.53 -21.24 13.01
N PRO A 133 9.39 -20.29 13.41
CA PRO A 133 9.01 -18.89 13.55
C PRO A 133 8.72 -18.27 12.18
N ILE A 134 7.72 -17.40 12.11
CA ILE A 134 7.44 -16.53 10.97
C ILE A 134 7.71 -15.08 11.37
N ASN A 135 7.95 -14.22 10.38
CA ASN A 135 8.05 -12.79 10.59
C ASN A 135 6.93 -12.08 9.83
N CYS A 136 6.00 -11.46 10.56
CA CYS A 136 4.88 -10.70 10.03
C CYS A 136 5.25 -9.23 9.99
N VAL A 137 5.04 -8.58 8.85
CA VAL A 137 5.41 -7.17 8.63
C VAL A 137 4.27 -6.47 7.91
N VAL A 138 3.86 -5.30 8.40
CA VAL A 138 2.87 -4.45 7.73
C VAL A 138 3.60 -3.30 7.07
N PHE A 139 3.37 -3.15 5.77
CA PHE A 139 3.89 -2.06 4.97
C PHE A 139 2.78 -1.10 4.57
N ARG A 140 3.08 0.19 4.62
CA ARG A 140 2.23 1.30 4.19
C ARG A 140 2.88 2.03 3.03
N GLY A 141 2.09 2.38 2.03
CA GLY A 141 2.57 3.18 0.92
C GLY A 141 1.53 3.37 -0.17
N VAL A 142 1.93 4.11 -1.21
CA VAL A 142 1.10 4.32 -2.39
C VAL A 142 1.02 3.01 -3.16
N ASP A 143 -0.19 2.52 -3.39
CA ASP A 143 -0.42 1.24 -4.09
C ASP A 143 0.44 0.10 -3.49
N ALA A 144 0.51 0.03 -2.17
CA ALA A 144 1.41 -0.86 -1.44
C ALA A 144 1.21 -2.33 -1.86
N ILE A 145 -0.06 -2.76 -1.97
CA ILE A 145 -0.42 -4.14 -2.32
C ILE A 145 0.13 -4.48 -3.71
N ARG A 146 -0.13 -3.62 -4.70
CA ARG A 146 0.34 -3.82 -6.07
C ARG A 146 1.86 -3.84 -6.15
N THR A 147 2.52 -2.91 -5.44
CA THR A 147 3.98 -2.79 -5.42
C THR A 147 4.62 -4.03 -4.82
N ILE A 148 4.13 -4.48 -3.66
CA ILE A 148 4.62 -5.68 -2.97
C ILE A 148 4.44 -6.92 -3.84
N ARG A 149 3.27 -7.14 -4.43
CA ARG A 149 3.00 -8.31 -5.27
C ARG A 149 3.89 -8.32 -6.52
N ARG A 150 4.12 -7.16 -7.13
CA ARG A 150 5.03 -7.04 -8.28
C ARG A 150 6.47 -7.41 -7.91
N MET A 151 6.96 -6.90 -6.78
CA MET A 151 8.31 -7.20 -6.30
C MET A 151 8.47 -8.65 -5.85
N LEU A 152 7.43 -9.22 -5.24
CA LEU A 152 7.42 -10.60 -4.80
C LEU A 152 7.49 -11.56 -5.99
N GLY A 153 6.83 -11.22 -7.09
CA GLY A 153 6.74 -12.05 -8.30
C GLY A 153 5.61 -13.07 -8.22
N ALA A 154 5.17 -13.56 -9.38
CA ALA A 154 4.09 -14.54 -9.46
C ALA A 154 4.47 -15.87 -8.77
N ASN A 155 3.48 -16.59 -8.25
CA ASN A 155 3.69 -17.92 -7.68
C ASN A 155 3.80 -18.96 -8.80
N LEU A 156 4.96 -19.03 -9.44
CA LEU A 156 5.25 -19.93 -10.56
C LEU A 156 6.47 -20.79 -10.23
N PRO A 157 6.62 -21.99 -10.84
CA PRO A 157 7.83 -22.79 -10.72
C PRO A 157 9.09 -22.03 -11.17
N SER A 158 8.95 -21.15 -12.17
CA SER A 158 9.99 -20.22 -12.63
C SER A 158 9.46 -18.79 -12.50
N PRO A 159 9.69 -18.10 -11.37
CA PRO A 159 9.30 -16.71 -11.19
C PRO A 159 10.12 -15.77 -12.11
N PRO A 160 9.59 -14.59 -12.48
CA PRO A 160 10.32 -13.64 -13.32
C PRO A 160 11.62 -13.14 -12.67
N ALA A 161 12.66 -12.93 -13.48
CA ALA A 161 13.94 -12.38 -13.02
C ALA A 161 13.78 -11.01 -12.34
N GLY A 162 14.54 -10.77 -11.27
CA GLY A 162 14.49 -9.54 -10.47
C GLY A 162 13.32 -9.48 -9.48
N THR A 163 12.61 -10.59 -9.25
CA THR A 163 11.62 -10.71 -8.18
C THR A 163 12.20 -11.44 -6.98
N ILE A 164 11.69 -11.13 -5.78
CA ILE A 164 12.14 -11.78 -4.54
C ILE A 164 12.03 -13.31 -4.64
N ARG A 165 10.93 -13.82 -5.20
CA ARG A 165 10.76 -15.27 -5.41
C ARG A 165 11.79 -15.87 -6.36
N HIS A 166 12.18 -15.15 -7.41
CA HIS A 166 13.21 -15.61 -8.33
C HIS A 166 14.57 -15.68 -7.64
N ASP A 167 14.92 -14.66 -6.86
CA ASP A 167 16.25 -14.54 -6.26
C ASP A 167 16.49 -15.63 -5.22
N TYR A 168 15.49 -15.98 -4.42
CA TYR A 168 15.60 -17.03 -3.39
C TYR A 168 15.18 -18.43 -3.85
N ARG A 169 14.78 -18.64 -5.11
CA ARG A 169 14.19 -19.91 -5.57
C ARG A 169 15.08 -21.13 -5.40
N ASN A 170 16.41 -20.94 -5.50
CA ASN A 170 17.39 -22.02 -5.44
C ASN A 170 17.84 -22.30 -4.00
N GLU A 171 17.62 -21.36 -3.08
CA GLU A 171 18.04 -21.46 -1.68
C GLU A 171 16.95 -22.11 -0.81
N VAL A 172 15.68 -22.01 -1.23
CA VAL A 172 14.56 -22.66 -0.57
C VAL A 172 14.42 -24.11 -1.06
N VAL A 173 14.62 -25.06 -0.14
CA VAL A 173 14.70 -26.50 -0.43
C VAL A 173 13.39 -27.22 -0.08
N ILE A 174 12.69 -26.79 0.98
CA ILE A 174 11.49 -27.49 1.46
C ILE A 174 10.25 -27.01 0.70
N GLY A 175 9.79 -27.83 -0.26
CA GLY A 175 8.50 -27.65 -0.94
C GLY A 175 8.57 -27.44 -2.45
N ARG A 176 9.78 -27.32 -3.04
CA ARG A 176 10.02 -27.16 -4.50
C ARG A 176 9.06 -26.20 -5.21
N ARG A 177 8.59 -25.18 -4.51
CA ARG A 177 7.68 -24.15 -5.01
C ARG A 177 8.15 -22.80 -4.50
N ALA A 178 8.10 -21.80 -5.37
CA ALA A 178 8.48 -20.42 -5.05
C ALA A 178 7.48 -19.72 -4.11
N ASP A 179 6.36 -20.36 -3.75
CA ASP A 179 5.42 -19.87 -2.73
C ASP A 179 5.98 -19.86 -1.32
N THR A 180 7.10 -20.53 -1.11
CA THR A 180 7.76 -20.74 0.20
C THR A 180 8.45 -19.51 0.75
N VAL A 181 8.72 -18.47 -0.07
CA VAL A 181 9.51 -17.31 0.38
C VAL A 181 8.68 -16.39 1.30
N CYS A 182 7.64 -15.76 0.74
CA CYS A 182 6.71 -14.89 1.46
C CYS A 182 5.27 -15.03 0.97
N HIS A 183 4.34 -14.70 1.87
CA HIS A 183 2.95 -14.33 1.57
C HIS A 183 2.82 -12.82 1.48
N ALA A 184 1.90 -12.36 0.64
CA ALA A 184 1.47 -10.96 0.59
C ALA A 184 -0.04 -10.93 0.31
N SER A 185 -0.74 -9.98 0.92
CA SER A 185 -2.18 -9.76 0.69
C SER A 185 -2.47 -9.45 -0.78
N ASP A 186 -3.65 -9.85 -1.26
CA ASP A 186 -4.02 -9.73 -2.67
C ASP A 186 -4.86 -8.48 -2.99
N SER A 187 -5.56 -7.93 -1.99
CA SER A 187 -6.52 -6.84 -2.05
C SER A 187 -6.57 -6.11 -0.70
N GLN A 188 -7.19 -4.94 -0.66
CA GLN A 188 -7.26 -4.10 0.55
C GLN A 188 -8.08 -4.77 1.66
N ASP A 189 -9.25 -5.32 1.32
CA ASP A 189 -10.12 -6.03 2.28
C ASP A 189 -9.40 -7.23 2.91
N GLU A 190 -8.63 -7.97 2.10
CA GLU A 190 -7.83 -9.10 2.55
C GLU A 190 -6.65 -8.61 3.41
N ALA A 191 -6.01 -7.51 3.04
CA ALA A 191 -4.93 -6.93 3.84
C ALA A 191 -5.41 -6.50 5.23
N GLU A 192 -6.57 -5.87 5.34
CA GLU A 192 -7.17 -5.47 6.62
C GLU A 192 -7.54 -6.69 7.46
N ARG A 193 -8.25 -7.66 6.89
CA ARG A 193 -8.60 -8.90 7.61
C ARG A 193 -7.35 -9.63 8.07
N GLU A 194 -6.39 -9.87 7.18
CA GLU A 194 -5.15 -10.56 7.51
C GLU A 194 -4.38 -9.81 8.60
N THR A 195 -4.26 -8.49 8.49
CA THR A 195 -3.57 -7.67 9.50
C THR A 195 -4.20 -7.83 10.88
N SER A 196 -5.54 -7.80 10.97
CA SER A 196 -6.27 -7.96 12.25
C SER A 196 -6.06 -9.32 12.93
N ILE A 197 -5.69 -10.36 12.18
CA ILE A 197 -5.39 -11.69 12.74
C ILE A 197 -4.02 -11.68 13.43
N TRP A 198 -3.09 -10.92 12.88
CA TRP A 198 -1.72 -10.87 13.38
C TRP A 198 -1.53 -9.78 14.39
N PHE A 199 -2.03 -8.56 14.15
CA PHE A 199 -1.75 -7.38 14.95
C PHE A 199 -3.00 -6.80 15.60
N ILE A 200 -2.83 -6.25 16.81
CA ILE A 200 -3.80 -5.31 17.39
C ILE A 200 -3.49 -3.89 16.91
N ASP A 201 -4.46 -2.99 17.00
CA ASP A 201 -4.35 -1.63 16.46
C ASP A 201 -3.18 -0.85 17.10
N GLU A 202 -2.89 -1.07 18.38
CA GLU A 202 -1.79 -0.42 19.09
C GLU A 202 -0.39 -0.87 18.64
N GLU A 203 -0.29 -2.01 17.95
CA GLU A 203 0.98 -2.48 17.38
C GLU A 203 1.31 -1.80 16.04
N ILE A 204 0.36 -1.05 15.45
CA ILE A 204 0.50 -0.39 14.14
C ILE A 204 0.79 1.09 14.34
N VAL A 205 1.98 1.53 13.92
CA VAL A 205 2.48 2.89 14.17
C VAL A 205 2.57 3.67 12.86
N ASP A 206 1.67 4.64 12.67
CA ASP A 206 1.64 5.57 11.53
C ASP A 206 2.31 6.92 11.82
#